data_AF-A0A535LI00-F1
#
_entry.id   AF-A0A535LI00-F1
#
_cell.length_a   1.000
_cell.length_b   1.000
_cell.length_c   1.000
_cell.angle_alpha   90.00
_cell.angle_beta   90.00
_cell.angle_gamma   90.00
#
_symmetry.space_group_name_H-M   'P 1'
#
loop_
_entity.id
_entity.type
_entity.pdbx_description
1 polymer ?
#
loop_
_entity_poly.entity_id
_entity_poly.type
_entity_poly.pdbx_seq_one_letter_code
_entity_poly.pdbx_strand_id
1 'polypeptide(L)'
;MEYNPHERNEQNDDDTTLPEVSIFQASRDHYGVFYRLDIIDSMPQLRILVPIEHGAVKMEMYLVRMSSSLPLNAWFSGVATYRGSIAFEKGREAALQHLLYAVAEMMKQLFWSGDLNAMTFPPELDVCRIL
;
A
#
# COMPACT_ATOMS: atom_id res chain seq x y z
N MET A 1 39.34 1.08 21.87
CA MET A 1 38.28 0.41 21.09
C MET A 1 37.81 1.42 20.08
N GLU A 2 38.20 1.25 18.82
CA GLU A 2 37.77 2.11 17.72
C GLU A 2 36.29 1.86 17.43
N TYR A 3 35.52 2.95 17.43
CA TYR A 3 34.12 2.94 17.06
C TYR A 3 34.06 2.92 15.53
N ASN A 4 33.57 1.82 14.96
CA ASN A 4 33.47 1.65 13.51
C ASN A 4 32.08 2.17 13.06
N PRO A 5 31.97 3.32 12.36
CA PRO A 5 30.68 3.96 12.09
C PRO A 5 29.98 3.47 10.81
N HIS A 6 30.27 2.23 10.38
CA HIS A 6 29.79 1.67 9.11
C HIS A 6 28.77 0.53 9.25
N GLU A 7 28.07 0.43 10.38
CA GLU A 7 26.79 -0.28 10.43
C GLU A 7 25.67 0.75 10.32
N ARG A 8 25.57 1.36 9.13
CA ARG A 8 24.41 2.15 8.75
C ARG A 8 23.29 1.14 8.56
N ASN A 9 22.50 0.94 9.61
CA ASN A 9 21.21 0.25 9.54
C ASN A 9 20.48 0.74 8.29
N GLU A 10 20.31 -0.13 7.31
CA GLU A 10 19.28 -0.02 6.29
C GLU A 10 17.92 -0.28 6.96
N GLN A 11 17.59 0.53 7.96
CA GLN A 11 16.24 0.65 8.45
C GLN A 11 15.50 1.49 7.42
N ASN A 12 14.66 0.82 6.65
CA ASN A 12 13.68 1.42 5.74
C ASN A 12 13.09 2.68 6.40
N ASP A 13 13.46 3.85 5.89
CA ASP A 13 13.02 5.17 6.36
C ASP A 13 11.52 5.43 6.05
N ASP A 14 10.83 4.43 5.51
CA ASP A 14 9.46 4.49 4.97
C ASP A 14 8.37 4.21 6.05
N ASP A 15 8.76 3.91 7.29
CA ASP A 15 7.86 3.39 8.33
C ASP A 15 7.49 4.41 9.43
N THR A 16 7.86 5.70 9.25
CA THR A 16 7.58 6.76 10.23
C THR A 16 6.52 7.79 9.79
N THR A 17 6.10 7.77 8.53
CA THR A 17 5.11 8.71 8.01
C THR A 17 3.69 8.26 8.35
N LEU A 18 2.95 9.15 9.01
CA LEU A 18 1.53 8.92 9.31
C LEU A 18 0.72 9.05 8.02
N PRO A 19 -0.27 8.18 7.79
CA PRO A 19 -1.08 8.23 6.58
C PRO A 19 -1.96 9.47 6.56
N GLU A 20 -2.11 10.11 5.39
CA GLU A 20 -3.04 11.22 5.22
C GLU A 20 -4.50 10.74 5.27
N VAL A 21 -4.75 9.51 4.79
CA VAL A 21 -6.05 8.83 4.81
C VAL A 21 -5.82 7.36 5.11
N SER A 22 -6.64 6.77 5.99
CA SER A 22 -6.66 5.32 6.24
C SER A 22 -8.08 4.77 6.15
N ILE A 23 -8.25 3.66 5.45
CA ILE A 23 -9.53 2.95 5.30
C ILE A 23 -9.31 1.47 5.61
N PHE A 24 -10.14 0.93 6.50
CA PHE A 24 -10.12 -0.47 6.89
C PHE A 24 -11.32 -1.20 6.29
N GLN A 25 -11.07 -2.35 5.65
CA GLN A 25 -12.10 -3.15 5.01
C GLN A 25 -11.86 -4.63 5.26
N ALA A 26 -12.89 -5.36 5.69
CA ALA A 26 -12.87 -6.81 5.63
C ALA A 26 -13.04 -7.27 4.18
N SER A 27 -12.33 -8.34 3.80
CA SER A 27 -12.50 -8.97 2.50
C SER A 27 -13.87 -9.65 2.41
N ARG A 28 -14.49 -9.56 1.23
CA ARG A 28 -15.73 -10.27 0.90
C ARG A 28 -15.46 -11.67 0.32
N ASP A 29 -14.32 -11.82 -0.34
CA ASP A 29 -14.00 -13.00 -1.15
C ASP A 29 -13.01 -13.95 -0.45
N HIS A 30 -12.26 -13.44 0.54
CA HIS A 30 -11.20 -14.18 1.23
C HIS A 30 -11.47 -14.20 2.73
N TYR A 31 -11.79 -15.37 3.28
CA TYR A 31 -12.20 -15.50 4.67
C TYR A 31 -11.10 -15.05 5.64
N GLY A 32 -11.47 -14.18 6.59
CA GLY A 32 -10.56 -13.67 7.63
C GLY A 32 -9.51 -12.67 7.14
N VAL A 33 -9.48 -12.33 5.85
CA VAL A 33 -8.57 -11.32 5.31
C VAL A 33 -9.08 -9.92 5.58
N PHE A 34 -8.17 -9.02 5.96
CA PHE A 34 -8.44 -7.59 6.10
C PHE A 34 -7.53 -6.78 5.19
N TYR A 35 -8.07 -5.68 4.68
CA TYR A 35 -7.36 -4.67 3.90
C TYR A 35 -7.27 -3.38 4.70
N ARG A 36 -6.09 -2.78 4.72
CA ARG A 36 -5.89 -1.40 5.14
C ARG A 36 -5.34 -0.62 3.95
N LEU A 37 -6.11 0.36 3.51
CA LEU A 37 -5.75 1.26 2.43
C LEU A 37 -5.27 2.56 3.05
N ASP A 38 -4.05 2.95 2.70
CA ASP A 38 -3.46 4.18 3.18
C ASP A 38 -3.10 5.07 1.98
N ILE A 39 -3.24 6.38 2.15
CA ILE A 39 -2.44 7.34 1.39
C ILE A 39 -1.28 7.70 2.30
N ILE A 40 -0.05 7.53 1.80
CA ILE A 40 1.20 7.93 2.48
C ILE A 40 2.04 8.66 1.45
N ASP A 41 2.49 9.87 1.78
CA ASP A 41 3.28 10.74 0.89
C ASP A 41 2.60 10.93 -0.48
N SER A 42 1.29 11.17 -0.45
CA SER A 42 0.44 11.30 -1.65
C SER A 42 0.45 10.08 -2.58
N MET A 43 0.79 8.89 -2.08
CA MET A 43 0.78 7.64 -2.83
C MET A 43 -0.12 6.59 -2.18
N PRO A 44 -0.87 5.81 -2.98
CA PRO A 44 -1.70 4.73 -2.45
C PRO A 44 -0.84 3.54 -2.02
N GLN A 45 -1.09 3.03 -0.82
CA GLN A 45 -0.52 1.79 -0.30
C GLN A 45 -1.63 0.87 0.19
N LEU A 46 -1.49 -0.43 -0.09
CA LEU A 46 -2.41 -1.46 0.39
C LEU A 46 -1.66 -2.41 1.32
N ARG A 47 -2.10 -2.50 2.57
CA ARG A 47 -1.70 -3.57 3.49
C ARG A 47 -2.77 -4.64 3.49
N ILE A 48 -2.36 -5.89 3.25
CA ILE A 48 -3.23 -7.06 3.26
C ILE A 48 -2.82 -7.95 4.43
N LEU A 49 -3.76 -8.18 5.34
CA LEU A 49 -3.59 -9.07 6.48
C LEU A 49 -4.26 -10.40 6.17
N VAL A 50 -3.48 -11.48 6.10
CA VAL A 50 -3.93 -12.82 5.73
C VAL A 50 -3.79 -13.75 6.94
N PRO A 51 -4.85 -14.45 7.37
CA PRO A 51 -4.76 -15.39 8.49
C PRO A 51 -3.86 -16.57 8.13
N ILE A 52 -3.04 -16.99 9.10
CA ILE A 52 -2.19 -18.18 8.99
C ILE A 52 -2.49 -19.16 10.13
N GLU A 53 -2.55 -20.45 9.79
CA GLU A 53 -2.94 -21.50 10.73
C GLU A 53 -1.81 -21.88 11.69
N HIS A 54 -0.56 -21.81 11.22
CA HIS A 54 0.62 -22.34 11.91
C HIS A 54 1.61 -21.22 12.25
N GLY A 55 2.28 -21.34 13.40
CA GLY A 55 3.29 -20.39 13.85
C GLY A 55 2.84 -19.51 15.03
N ALA A 56 3.79 -18.71 15.53
CA ALA A 56 3.56 -17.77 16.63
C ALA A 56 2.74 -16.55 16.18
N VAL A 57 2.85 -16.20 14.91
CA VAL A 57 2.07 -15.14 14.26
C VAL A 57 0.77 -15.76 13.72
N LYS A 58 -0.35 -15.06 13.91
CA LYS A 58 -1.68 -15.52 13.44
C LYS A 58 -2.15 -14.84 12.16
N MET A 59 -1.45 -13.79 11.74
CA MET A 59 -1.73 -13.03 10.53
C MET A 59 -0.41 -12.67 9.85
N GLU A 60 -0.23 -13.04 8.60
CA GLU A 60 0.82 -12.44 7.77
C GLU A 60 0.35 -11.09 7.24
N MET A 61 1.27 -10.14 7.11
CA MET A 61 0.99 -8.84 6.54
C MET A 61 1.84 -8.61 5.30
N TYR A 62 1.19 -8.19 4.23
CA TYR A 62 1.80 -7.85 2.95
C TYR A 62 1.58 -6.38 2.68
N LEU A 63 2.65 -5.65 2.37
CA LEU A 63 2.58 -4.32 1.79
C LEU A 63 2.62 -4.45 0.28
N VAL A 64 1.57 -3.94 -0.36
CA VAL A 64 1.34 -3.96 -1.79
C VAL A 64 1.33 -2.53 -2.30
N ARG A 65 2.21 -2.26 -3.27
CA ARG A 65 2.33 -0.97 -3.96
C ARG A 65 2.19 -1.19 -5.46
N MET A 66 1.68 -0.20 -6.17
CA MET A 66 1.74 -0.21 -7.62
C MET A 66 3.19 0.00 -8.05
N SER A 67 3.64 -0.79 -9.02
CA SER A 67 4.96 -0.65 -9.61
C SER A 67 5.20 0.76 -10.12
N SER A 68 6.40 1.28 -9.86
CA SER A 68 6.86 2.57 -10.37
C SER A 68 6.87 2.67 -11.90
N SER A 69 6.83 1.54 -12.62
CA SER A 69 6.75 1.53 -14.09
C SER A 69 5.36 1.92 -14.62
N LEU A 70 4.33 1.91 -13.78
CA LEU A 70 2.98 2.31 -14.17
C LEU A 70 2.77 3.83 -13.98
N PRO A 71 2.05 4.50 -14.90
CA PRO A 71 1.79 5.93 -14.78
C PRO A 71 0.86 6.28 -13.61
N LEU A 72 0.23 5.28 -13.00
CA LEU A 72 -0.82 5.44 -12.00
C LEU A 72 -0.34 6.20 -10.76
N ASN A 73 0.88 5.94 -10.28
CA ASN A 73 1.46 6.65 -9.14
C ASN A 73 1.66 8.14 -9.46
N ALA A 74 2.19 8.45 -10.65
CA ALA A 74 2.37 9.83 -11.09
C ALA A 74 1.04 10.57 -11.25
N TRP A 75 0.00 9.89 -11.76
CA TRP A 75 -1.33 10.47 -11.89
C TRP A 75 -1.99 10.72 -10.53
N PHE A 76 -1.92 9.75 -9.62
CA PHE A 76 -2.50 9.88 -8.28
C PHE A 76 -1.83 11.03 -7.53
N SER A 77 -0.50 11.05 -7.47
CA SER A 77 0.27 12.11 -6.82
C SER A 77 0.04 13.47 -7.50
N GLY A 78 -0.07 13.49 -8.83
CA GLY A 78 -0.40 14.70 -9.58
C GLY A 78 -1.74 15.31 -9.14
N VAL A 79 -2.80 14.50 -9.01
CA VAL A 79 -4.10 14.98 -8.52
C VAL A 79 -4.03 15.38 -7.05
N ALA A 80 -3.33 14.60 -6.22
CA ALA A 80 -3.20 14.83 -4.78
C ALA A 80 -2.42 16.12 -4.45
N THR A 81 -1.46 16.51 -5.30
CA THR A 81 -0.60 17.67 -5.05
C THR A 81 -0.99 18.91 -5.87
N TYR A 82 -1.82 18.75 -6.91
CA TYR A 82 -2.27 19.87 -7.73
C TYR A 82 -3.08 20.88 -6.91
N ARG A 83 -2.74 22.17 -7.08
CA ARG A 83 -3.46 23.31 -6.50
C ARG A 83 -4.39 23.90 -7.54
N GLY A 84 -5.68 23.64 -7.38
CA GLY A 84 -6.71 24.07 -8.31
C GLY A 84 -7.47 25.31 -7.87
N SER A 85 -8.64 25.52 -8.50
CA SER A 85 -9.61 26.51 -8.05
C SER A 85 -10.30 26.06 -6.76
N ILE A 86 -11.01 26.98 -6.09
CA ILE A 86 -11.80 26.66 -4.88
C ILE A 86 -12.79 25.51 -5.13
N ALA A 87 -13.43 25.48 -6.31
CA ALA A 87 -14.36 24.42 -6.68
C ALA A 87 -13.66 23.06 -6.83
N PHE A 88 -12.44 23.05 -7.37
CA PHE A 88 -11.63 21.84 -7.48
C PHE A 88 -11.22 21.32 -6.10
N GLU A 89 -10.65 22.18 -5.25
CA GLU A 89 -10.20 21.80 -3.90
C GLU A 89 -11.32 21.18 -3.06
N LYS A 90 -12.54 21.74 -3.16
CA LYS A 90 -13.72 21.21 -2.47
C LYS A 90 -14.09 19.78 -2.89
N GLY A 91 -13.84 19.41 -4.15
CA GLY A 91 -14.13 18.08 -4.68
C GLY A 91 -12.96 17.10 -4.59
N ARG A 92 -11.73 17.61 -4.41
CA ARG A 92 -10.50 16.83 -4.53
C ARG A 92 -10.41 15.69 -3.51
N GLU A 93 -10.77 15.93 -2.26
CA GLU A 93 -10.68 14.92 -1.20
C GLU A 93 -11.57 13.70 -1.50
N ALA A 94 -12.84 13.93 -1.82
CA ALA A 94 -13.76 12.85 -2.19
C ALA A 94 -13.31 12.12 -3.48
N ALA A 95 -12.81 12.87 -4.47
CA ALA A 95 -12.28 12.29 -5.70
C ALA A 95 -11.06 11.39 -5.43
N LEU A 96 -10.12 11.83 -4.58
CA LEU A 96 -8.95 11.04 -4.17
C LEU A 96 -9.38 9.78 -3.41
N GLN A 97 -10.40 9.85 -2.56
CA GLN A 97 -10.91 8.68 -1.88
C GLN A 97 -11.52 7.66 -2.86
N HIS A 98 -12.30 8.11 -3.84
CA HIS A 98 -12.82 7.23 -4.90
C HIS A 98 -11.71 6.65 -5.78
N LEU A 99 -10.70 7.44 -6.10
CA LEU A 99 -9.53 6.99 -6.84
C LEU A 99 -8.75 5.95 -6.02
N LEU A 100 -8.56 6.17 -4.73
CA LEU A 100 -7.93 5.21 -3.82
C LEU A 100 -8.68 3.88 -3.83
N TYR A 101 -10.02 3.89 -3.79
CA TYR A 101 -10.80 2.65 -3.94
C TYR A 101 -10.59 1.98 -5.29
N ALA A 102 -10.54 2.73 -6.40
CA ALA A 102 -10.31 2.15 -7.73
C ALA A 102 -8.92 1.49 -7.83
N VAL A 103 -7.88 2.18 -7.34
CA VAL A 103 -6.52 1.63 -7.28
C VAL A 103 -6.46 0.42 -6.37
N ALA A 104 -7.11 0.48 -5.21
CA ALA A 104 -7.21 -0.62 -4.26
C ALA A 104 -7.80 -1.88 -4.87
N GLU A 105 -8.90 -1.76 -5.63
CA GLU A 105 -9.50 -2.92 -6.30
C GLU A 105 -8.53 -3.54 -7.30
N MET A 106 -7.81 -2.73 -8.07
CA MET A 106 -6.78 -3.22 -8.99
C MET A 106 -5.65 -3.95 -8.24
N MET A 107 -5.12 -3.35 -7.17
CA MET A 107 -4.08 -3.96 -6.33
C MET A 107 -4.54 -5.30 -5.74
N LYS A 108 -5.78 -5.39 -5.24
CA LYS A 108 -6.36 -6.63 -4.70
C LYS A 108 -6.42 -7.71 -5.78
N GLN A 109 -6.97 -7.40 -6.96
CA GLN A 109 -7.10 -8.37 -8.05
C GLN A 109 -5.73 -8.90 -8.50
N LEU A 110 -4.76 -8.00 -8.66
CA LEU A 110 -3.39 -8.38 -9.04
C LEU A 110 -2.72 -9.22 -7.95
N PHE A 111 -2.86 -8.85 -6.67
CA PHE A 111 -2.29 -9.58 -5.55
C PHE A 111 -2.82 -11.02 -5.49
N TRP A 112 -4.14 -11.19 -5.59
CA TRP A 112 -4.77 -12.51 -5.53
C TRP A 112 -4.58 -13.35 -6.80
N SER A 113 -4.11 -12.75 -7.90
CA SER A 113 -3.69 -13.49 -9.09
C SER A 113 -2.26 -14.06 -9.01
N GLY A 114 -1.48 -13.61 -8.01
CA GLY A 114 -0.13 -14.08 -7.76
C GLY A 114 -0.07 -15.36 -6.92
N ASP A 115 1.15 -15.81 -6.64
CA ASP A 115 1.45 -16.93 -5.74
C ASP A 115 2.08 -16.41 -4.44
N LEU A 116 1.31 -16.44 -3.35
CA LEU A 116 1.75 -16.01 -2.02
C LEU A 116 2.87 -16.90 -1.45
N ASN A 117 2.91 -18.18 -1.79
CA ASN A 117 3.94 -19.09 -1.28
C ASN A 117 5.28 -18.85 -1.98
N ALA A 118 5.23 -18.65 -3.29
CA ALA A 118 6.42 -18.34 -4.10
C ALA A 118 6.80 -16.85 -4.06
N MET A 119 5.99 -16.00 -3.42
CA MET A 119 6.13 -14.53 -3.44
C MET A 119 6.29 -13.98 -4.86
N THR A 120 5.50 -14.52 -5.80
CA THR A 120 5.56 -14.17 -7.22
C THR A 120 4.26 -13.49 -7.63
N PHE A 121 4.35 -12.25 -8.09
CA PHE A 121 3.19 -11.42 -8.42
C PHE A 121 3.31 -10.83 -9.83
N PRO A 122 2.21 -10.35 -10.43
CA PRO A 122 2.27 -9.59 -11.67
C PRO A 122 3.22 -8.38 -11.57
N PRO A 123 3.93 -8.01 -12.66
CA PRO A 123 4.93 -6.93 -12.66
C PRO A 123 4.36 -5.55 -12.36
N GLU A 124 3.04 -5.41 -12.38
CA GLU A 124 2.31 -4.22 -11.96
C GLU A 124 2.36 -3.95 -10.46
N LEU A 125 2.80 -4.92 -9.64
CA LEU A 125 2.90 -4.79 -8.19
C LEU A 125 4.33 -4.93 -7.67
N ASP A 126 4.64 -4.08 -6.70
CA ASP A 126 5.74 -4.28 -5.76
C ASP A 126 5.15 -4.80 -4.45
N VAL A 127 5.48 -6.04 -4.08
CA VAL A 127 4.94 -6.70 -2.88
C VAL A 127 6.06 -7.11 -1.93
N CYS A 128 5.95 -6.71 -0.67
CA CYS A 128 6.82 -7.20 0.41
C CYS A 128 6.00 -7.73 1.59
N ARG A 129 6.52 -8.79 2.23
CA ARG A 129 6.01 -9.27 3.51
C ARG A 129 6.66 -8.44 4.62
N ILE A 130 5.85 -7.92 5.55
CA ILE A 130 6.29 -6.92 6.55
C ILE A 130 6.07 -7.36 8.01
N LEU A 131 5.88 -8.66 8.25
CA LEU A 131 5.89 -9.30 9.58
C LEU A 131 6.42 -10.74 9.49
#